data_AF-A0A4R9ENP4-F1
#
_entry.id   AF-A0A4R9ENP4-F1
#
_cell.length_a   1.000
_cell.length_b   1.000
_cell.length_c   1.000
_cell.angle_alpha   90.00
_cell.angle_beta   90.00
_cell.angle_gamma   90.00
#
_symmetry.space_group_name_H-M   'P 1'
#
loop_
_entity.id
_entity.type
_entity.pdbx_description
1 polymer ?
#
loop_
_entity_poly.entity_id
_entity_poly.type
_entity_poly.pdbx_seq_one_letter_code
_entity_poly.pdbx_strand_id
1 'polypeptide(L)'
;APTRLDPAVLTLLTDSATATVIERAVARLRAGEDEDPAVIVHQLLDTLLHGLGTNPARPYADLAHTRLARLRAIAQWSAATIGRTRERGRIVLDPGEPARLLLLPPHTPQGQAEQTAGVGDDSADASSLTRPVSLSRHSLAVAQRSADFATALGLPTPLVDALRTAGHAHDCGKSHSRFQCMLCAGDRLLAESLDEPRAKSGMDPADRTGRKRAAQLAGWGPEMRHEALSALAVTAWLDTQPKHARGNDADLLVHLVAAHHGHARPLLPPAPDPSPQEVTCTMPDHQQITINSADMGTDWSGPDRFHALNRHYGPWGLALLEAVLRLADMACSEEGT
;
A
#
# COMPACT_ATOMS: atom_id res chain seq x y z
N ALA A 1 13.98 3.17 -10.46
CA ALA A 1 13.26 2.63 -9.30
C ALA A 1 13.84 3.23 -8.03
N PRO A 2 13.07 3.31 -6.92
CA PRO A 2 13.62 3.54 -5.59
C PRO A 2 14.82 2.62 -5.33
N THR A 3 15.90 3.18 -4.76
CA THR A 3 17.11 2.42 -4.46
C THR A 3 17.54 2.70 -3.03
N ARG A 4 17.43 1.68 -2.19
CA ARG A 4 17.94 1.69 -0.83
C ARG A 4 19.45 1.47 -0.86
N LEU A 5 20.19 2.35 -0.18
CA LEU A 5 21.61 2.16 0.08
C LEU A 5 21.74 1.70 1.53
N ASP A 6 22.09 0.43 1.69
CA ASP A 6 22.31 -0.21 2.98
C ASP A 6 23.78 -0.65 3.06
N PRO A 7 24.55 -0.18 4.07
CA PRO A 7 25.94 -0.55 4.26
C PRO A 7 26.18 -2.06 4.28
N ALA A 8 25.29 -2.85 4.92
CA ALA A 8 25.46 -4.29 5.03
C ALA A 8 25.34 -4.98 3.68
N VAL A 9 24.40 -4.53 2.83
CA VAL A 9 24.20 -5.08 1.47
C VAL A 9 25.33 -4.65 0.54
N LEU A 10 25.77 -3.39 0.64
CA LEU A 10 26.83 -2.88 -0.23
C LEU A 10 28.20 -3.45 0.14
N THR A 11 28.48 -3.74 1.41
CA THR A 11 29.72 -4.43 1.82
C THR A 11 29.85 -5.84 1.21
N LEU A 12 28.73 -6.48 0.84
CA LEU A 12 28.77 -7.74 0.07
C LEU A 12 29.15 -7.53 -1.40
N LEU A 13 28.99 -6.32 -1.93
CA LEU A 13 29.19 -5.97 -3.35
C LEU A 13 30.43 -5.10 -3.60
N THR A 14 30.95 -4.42 -2.58
CA THR A 14 32.12 -3.55 -2.60
C THR A 14 33.08 -3.88 -1.44
N ASP A 15 34.14 -3.10 -1.24
CA ASP A 15 35.05 -3.26 -0.09
C ASP A 15 34.51 -2.53 1.17
N SER A 16 34.97 -2.91 2.37
CA SER A 16 34.39 -2.48 3.67
C SER A 16 34.39 -0.96 3.90
N ALA A 17 35.27 -0.22 3.23
CA ALA A 17 35.33 1.25 3.28
C ALA A 17 34.02 1.93 2.82
N THR A 18 33.16 1.21 2.10
CA THR A 18 31.93 1.74 1.50
C THR A 18 30.85 2.05 2.53
N ALA A 19 30.78 1.31 3.64
CA ALA A 19 29.84 1.55 4.73
C ALA A 19 30.02 2.96 5.34
N THR A 20 31.28 3.34 5.54
CA THR A 20 31.67 4.63 6.12
C THR A 20 31.34 5.81 5.20
N VAL A 21 31.28 5.58 3.88
CA VAL A 21 30.91 6.61 2.89
C VAL A 21 29.42 6.95 2.99
N ILE A 22 28.57 5.93 3.17
CA ILE A 22 27.12 6.11 3.34
C ILE A 22 26.84 6.86 4.64
N GLU A 23 27.44 6.44 5.75
CA GLU A 23 27.30 7.10 7.04
C GLU A 23 27.71 8.58 6.98
N ARG A 24 28.84 8.88 6.33
CA ARG A 24 29.31 10.26 6.15
C ARG A 24 28.36 11.09 5.28
N ALA A 25 27.82 10.51 4.21
CA ALA A 25 26.84 11.17 3.36
C ALA A 25 25.54 11.46 4.13
N VAL A 26 25.03 10.49 4.90
CA VAL A 26 23.83 10.68 5.74
C VAL A 26 24.07 11.74 6.81
N ALA A 27 25.24 11.75 7.46
CA ALA A 27 25.58 12.76 8.44
C ALA A 27 25.57 14.18 7.84
N ARG A 28 26.17 14.37 6.66
CA ARG A 28 26.15 15.65 5.93
C ARG A 28 24.73 16.08 5.53
N LEU A 29 23.94 15.14 5.03
CA LEU A 29 22.54 15.40 4.65
C LEU A 29 21.65 15.77 5.85
N ARG A 30 21.92 15.22 7.04
CA ARG A 30 21.22 15.58 8.29
C ARG A 30 21.68 16.90 8.87
N ALA A 31 22.96 17.21 8.76
CA ALA A 31 23.53 18.46 9.28
C ALA A 31 22.90 19.68 8.62
N GLY A 32 22.43 19.55 7.37
CA GLY A 32 21.71 20.61 6.67
C GLY A 32 22.56 21.87 6.47
N GLU A 33 23.88 21.72 6.43
CA GLU A 33 24.83 22.79 6.12
C GLU A 33 24.52 23.37 4.71
N ASP A 34 25.04 24.56 4.37
CA ASP A 34 24.83 25.29 3.09
C ASP A 34 25.21 24.51 1.79
N GLU A 35 25.49 23.22 1.90
CA GLU A 35 25.85 22.31 0.83
C GLU A 35 24.61 21.73 0.14
N ASP A 36 24.56 21.88 -1.19
CA ASP A 36 23.47 21.34 -2.02
C ASP A 36 23.38 19.80 -1.85
N PRO A 37 22.22 19.25 -1.44
CA PRO A 37 22.01 17.80 -1.33
C PRO A 37 22.38 17.02 -2.59
N ALA A 38 22.27 17.63 -3.77
CA ALA A 38 22.69 16.99 -5.03
C ALA A 38 24.20 16.71 -5.06
N VAL A 39 25.03 17.61 -4.54
CA VAL A 39 26.48 17.43 -4.46
C VAL A 39 26.83 16.25 -3.56
N ILE A 40 26.19 16.15 -2.40
CA ILE A 40 26.42 15.06 -1.45
C ILE A 40 26.03 13.71 -2.06
N VAL A 41 24.86 13.64 -2.72
CA VAL A 41 24.39 12.41 -3.37
C VAL A 41 25.26 12.02 -4.57
N HIS A 42 25.70 12.98 -5.39
CA HIS A 42 26.58 12.70 -6.53
C HIS A 42 27.93 12.17 -6.06
N GLN A 43 28.54 12.78 -5.04
CA GLN A 43 29.81 12.28 -4.46
C GLN A 43 29.66 10.87 -3.89
N LEU A 44 28.55 10.59 -3.20
CA LEU A 44 28.24 9.25 -2.70
C LEU A 44 28.14 8.25 -3.86
N LEU A 45 27.33 8.54 -4.88
CA LEU A 45 27.10 7.66 -6.02
C LEU A 45 28.37 7.44 -6.86
N ASP A 46 29.20 8.46 -7.05
CA ASP A 46 30.49 8.34 -7.75
C ASP A 46 31.44 7.39 -7.00
N THR A 47 31.48 7.50 -5.67
CA THR A 47 32.30 6.61 -4.82
C THR A 47 31.81 5.16 -4.92
N LEU A 48 30.48 4.95 -4.88
CA LEU A 48 29.88 3.61 -5.00
C LEU A 48 30.11 2.99 -6.38
N LEU A 49 29.97 3.76 -7.46
CA LEU A 49 30.20 3.31 -8.83
C LEU A 49 31.65 2.92 -9.05
N HIS A 50 32.59 3.72 -8.54
CA HIS A 50 34.01 3.41 -8.60
C HIS A 50 34.33 2.09 -7.87
N GLY A 51 33.78 1.89 -6.66
CA GLY A 51 33.99 0.68 -5.88
C GLY A 51 33.37 -0.59 -6.48
N LEU A 52 32.31 -0.48 -7.29
CA LEU A 52 31.75 -1.62 -8.03
C LEU A 52 32.57 -1.96 -9.29
N GLY A 53 33.17 -0.96 -9.93
CA GLY A 53 33.96 -1.13 -11.15
C GLY A 53 35.30 -1.86 -10.95
N THR A 54 35.79 -1.98 -9.72
CA THR A 54 37.07 -2.64 -9.40
C THR A 54 36.95 -4.17 -9.28
N ASN A 55 35.75 -4.75 -9.26
CA ASN A 55 35.57 -6.20 -9.11
C ASN A 55 34.31 -6.75 -9.82
N PRO A 56 34.37 -6.95 -11.15
CA PRO A 56 33.21 -7.36 -11.98
C PRO A 56 32.76 -8.82 -11.75
N ALA A 57 33.47 -9.62 -10.95
CA ALA A 57 33.18 -11.04 -10.75
C ALA A 57 32.06 -11.32 -9.72
N ARG A 58 31.48 -10.28 -9.09
CA ARG A 58 30.42 -10.46 -8.08
C ARG A 58 29.04 -10.57 -8.74
N PRO A 59 28.21 -11.57 -8.36
CA PRO A 59 26.84 -11.69 -8.85
C PRO A 59 26.07 -10.38 -8.62
N TYR A 60 25.30 -9.95 -9.63
CA TYR A 60 24.46 -8.73 -9.60
C TYR A 60 25.21 -7.38 -9.60
N ALA A 61 26.54 -7.36 -9.69
CA ALA A 61 27.32 -6.11 -9.76
C ALA A 61 26.92 -5.22 -10.94
N ASP A 62 26.66 -5.79 -12.12
CA ASP A 62 26.24 -5.05 -13.32
C ASP A 62 24.87 -4.37 -13.14
N LEU A 63 23.94 -5.04 -12.46
CA LEU A 63 22.61 -4.52 -12.17
C LEU A 63 22.68 -3.38 -11.14
N ALA A 64 23.51 -3.54 -10.10
CA ALA A 64 23.77 -2.50 -9.12
C ALA A 64 24.43 -1.28 -9.78
N HIS A 65 25.48 -1.51 -10.59
CA HIS A 65 26.18 -0.45 -11.32
C HIS A 65 25.23 0.31 -12.26
N THR A 66 24.43 -0.39 -13.06
CA THR A 66 23.44 0.22 -13.95
C THR A 66 22.41 1.06 -13.18
N ARG A 67 21.95 0.58 -12.02
CA ARG A 67 20.99 1.32 -11.18
C ARG A 67 21.62 2.57 -10.58
N LEU A 68 22.82 2.47 -10.01
CA LEU A 68 23.52 3.62 -9.43
C LEU A 68 23.88 4.67 -10.48
N ALA A 69 24.30 4.25 -11.68
CA ALA A 69 24.60 5.15 -12.80
C ALA A 69 23.35 5.94 -13.23
N ARG A 70 22.17 5.30 -13.24
CA ARG A 70 20.90 5.99 -13.53
C ARG A 70 20.54 7.01 -12.45
N LEU A 71 20.79 6.72 -11.17
CA LEU A 71 20.56 7.70 -10.10
C LEU A 71 21.54 8.87 -10.21
N ARG A 72 22.80 8.57 -10.57
CA ARG A 72 23.86 9.58 -10.71
C ARG A 72 23.57 10.60 -11.80
N ALA A 73 22.83 10.20 -12.83
CA ALA A 73 22.40 11.08 -13.91
C ALA A 73 21.31 12.10 -13.50
N ILE A 74 20.69 11.96 -12.32
CA ILE A 74 19.67 12.90 -11.84
C ILE A 74 20.37 14.17 -11.34
N ALA A 75 20.04 15.31 -11.95
CA ALA A 75 20.72 16.59 -11.69
C ALA A 75 20.39 17.18 -10.31
N GLN A 76 19.15 17.04 -9.83
CA GLN A 76 18.67 17.70 -8.63
C GLN A 76 18.17 16.68 -7.59
N TRP A 77 18.54 16.90 -6.33
CA TRP A 77 18.09 16.08 -5.20
C TRP A 77 17.56 16.96 -4.07
N SER A 78 16.57 16.44 -3.34
CA SER A 78 15.99 17.14 -2.19
C SER A 78 15.79 16.18 -1.02
N ALA A 79 16.14 16.62 0.18
CA ALA A 79 15.84 15.93 1.44
C ALA A 79 14.48 16.35 2.03
N ALA A 80 13.65 17.09 1.28
CA ALA A 80 12.37 17.60 1.76
C ALA A 80 11.39 16.48 2.18
N THR A 81 10.56 16.81 3.17
CA THR A 81 9.68 15.88 3.88
C THR A 81 8.45 15.45 3.07
N ILE A 82 8.09 16.16 1.98
CA ILE A 82 6.86 15.91 1.22
C ILE A 82 7.08 16.09 -0.29
N GLY A 83 6.50 15.18 -1.10
CA GLY A 83 6.28 15.35 -2.55
C GLY A 83 7.39 14.82 -3.44
N ARG A 84 7.11 13.82 -4.30
CA ARG A 84 7.94 13.53 -5.48
C ARG A 84 7.67 14.57 -6.56
N THR A 85 8.72 15.04 -7.22
CA THR A 85 8.61 15.96 -8.37
C THR A 85 8.93 15.23 -9.66
N ARG A 86 8.55 15.81 -10.80
CA ARG A 86 8.91 15.29 -12.13
C ARG A 86 10.38 15.54 -12.51
N GLU A 87 11.04 16.46 -11.80
CA GLU A 87 12.36 16.99 -12.18
C GLU A 87 13.46 16.65 -11.17
N ARG A 88 13.12 16.46 -9.89
CA ARG A 88 14.08 16.24 -8.79
C ARG A 88 13.92 14.87 -8.15
N GLY A 89 15.04 14.22 -7.86
CA GLY A 89 15.10 13.05 -7.01
C GLY A 89 14.86 13.42 -5.55
N ARG A 90 14.37 12.46 -4.75
CA ARG A 90 14.12 12.63 -3.33
C ARG A 90 15.02 11.73 -2.51
N ILE A 91 15.55 12.28 -1.42
CA ILE A 91 16.38 11.60 -0.44
C ILE A 91 15.52 11.37 0.79
N VAL A 92 15.45 10.13 1.26
CA VAL A 92 14.77 9.78 2.52
C VAL A 92 15.80 9.16 3.45
N LEU A 93 15.92 9.74 4.65
CA LEU A 93 16.86 9.32 5.69
C LEU A 93 16.08 8.58 6.78
N ASP A 94 16.58 7.44 7.22
CA ASP A 94 15.92 6.64 8.26
C ASP A 94 16.16 7.26 9.65
N PRO A 95 15.15 7.79 10.36
CA PRO A 95 15.38 8.42 11.67
C PRO A 95 15.89 7.42 12.72
N GLY A 96 15.60 6.12 12.58
CA GLY A 96 15.98 5.06 13.52
C GLY A 96 17.34 4.42 13.20
N GLU A 97 17.82 4.53 11.97
CA GLU A 97 19.11 3.95 11.55
C GLU A 97 20.01 4.98 10.83
N PRO A 98 21.09 5.47 11.47
CA PRO A 98 21.88 6.59 10.96
C PRO A 98 22.66 6.28 9.67
N ALA A 99 22.74 5.01 9.26
CA ALA A 99 23.46 4.57 8.08
C ALA A 99 22.54 4.15 6.92
N ARG A 100 21.23 4.40 7.00
CA ARG A 100 20.27 4.06 5.94
C ARG A 100 19.74 5.28 5.21
N LEU A 101 19.80 5.22 3.88
CA LEU A 101 19.10 6.18 3.02
C LEU A 101 18.43 5.49 1.83
N LEU A 102 17.35 6.12 1.36
CA LEU A 102 16.62 5.73 0.17
C LEU A 102 16.69 6.87 -0.85
N LEU A 103 17.15 6.54 -2.06
CA LEU A 103 17.17 7.44 -3.20
C LEU A 103 15.99 7.14 -4.12
N LEU A 104 15.09 8.11 -4.23
CA LEU A 104 13.90 8.05 -5.07
C LEU A 104 14.14 8.87 -6.34
N PRO A 105 14.20 8.26 -7.54
CA PRO A 105 14.30 9.03 -8.77
C PRO A 105 13.04 9.89 -9.00
N PRO A 106 13.11 10.95 -9.83
CA PRO A 106 11.95 11.75 -10.23
C PRO A 106 10.81 10.88 -10.75
N HIS A 107 9.58 11.35 -10.57
CA HIS A 107 8.41 10.62 -11.05
C HIS A 107 8.37 10.61 -12.59
N THR A 108 8.66 9.46 -13.20
CA THR A 108 8.45 9.22 -14.64
C THR A 108 7.14 8.46 -14.82
N PRO A 109 6.14 9.00 -15.54
CA PRO A 109 4.98 8.20 -15.91
C PRO A 109 5.46 7.07 -16.85
N GLN A 110 5.40 5.83 -16.37
CA GLN A 110 5.82 4.67 -17.16
C GLN A 110 4.66 4.12 -17.99
N GLY A 111 4.93 3.93 -19.28
CA GLY A 111 4.06 3.29 -20.26
C GLY A 111 3.94 1.77 -20.06
N GLN A 112 2.87 1.25 -20.65
CA GLN A 112 2.32 -0.10 -20.52
C GLN A 112 3.33 -1.22 -20.83
N ALA A 113 3.38 -2.25 -19.97
CA ALA A 113 3.95 -3.54 -20.27
C ALA A 113 3.13 -4.68 -19.63
N GLU A 114 3.19 -5.82 -20.32
CA GLU A 114 2.28 -6.96 -20.45
C GLU A 114 1.67 -7.62 -19.19
N GLN A 115 0.43 -8.08 -19.41
CA GLN A 115 -0.42 -8.86 -18.52
C GLN A 115 0.02 -10.33 -18.52
N THR A 116 0.03 -10.97 -17.35
CA THR A 116 -0.02 -12.43 -17.27
C THR A 116 -1.16 -12.81 -16.33
N ALA A 117 -2.12 -13.58 -16.82
CA ALA A 117 -3.28 -14.04 -16.07
C ALA A 117 -2.85 -15.06 -15.01
N GLY A 118 -3.23 -14.82 -13.76
CA GLY A 118 -3.06 -15.76 -12.65
C GLY A 118 -4.42 -16.14 -12.07
N VAL A 119 -4.93 -17.30 -12.46
CA VAL A 119 -6.10 -17.96 -11.85
C VAL A 119 -5.62 -18.77 -10.63
N GLY A 120 -6.24 -18.58 -9.45
CA GLY A 120 -6.28 -19.60 -8.39
C GLY A 120 -5.76 -19.25 -6.99
N ASP A 121 -6.71 -18.85 -6.14
CA ASP A 121 -7.02 -19.30 -4.76
C ASP A 121 -6.23 -18.90 -3.49
N ASP A 122 -7.03 -18.64 -2.45
CA ASP A 122 -6.82 -18.50 -0.98
C ASP A 122 -5.88 -17.44 -0.38
N SER A 123 -5.19 -16.61 -1.15
CA SER A 123 -4.66 -15.34 -0.60
C SER A 123 -5.22 -14.19 -1.41
N ALA A 124 -6.23 -13.50 -0.88
CA ALA A 124 -6.92 -12.41 -1.58
C ALA A 124 -5.99 -11.24 -1.99
N ASP A 125 -4.79 -11.17 -1.41
CA ASP A 125 -3.72 -10.24 -1.82
C ASP A 125 -2.86 -10.74 -3.01
N ALA A 126 -3.18 -11.88 -3.63
CA ALA A 126 -2.40 -12.46 -4.74
C ALA A 126 -2.75 -11.90 -6.12
N SER A 127 -3.86 -11.17 -6.29
CA SER A 127 -4.11 -10.44 -7.54
C SER A 127 -3.34 -9.12 -7.51
N SER A 128 -2.01 -9.24 -7.67
CA SER A 128 -1.08 -8.12 -7.61
C SER A 128 -0.51 -7.90 -9.01
N LEU A 129 -0.93 -6.83 -9.68
CA LEU A 129 -0.22 -6.44 -10.89
C LEU A 129 1.22 -6.07 -10.56
N THR A 130 2.09 -6.19 -11.55
CA THR A 130 3.46 -5.68 -11.49
C THR A 130 3.53 -4.15 -11.40
N ARG A 131 2.39 -3.44 -11.48
CA ARG A 131 2.30 -1.99 -11.37
C ARG A 131 1.74 -1.53 -10.03
N PRO A 132 2.39 -0.57 -9.36
CA PRO A 132 1.81 0.10 -8.20
C PRO A 132 0.58 0.92 -8.61
N VAL A 133 -0.50 0.79 -7.83
CA VAL A 133 -1.73 1.59 -7.96
C VAL A 133 -1.97 2.30 -6.62
N SER A 134 -2.29 3.60 -6.66
CA SER A 134 -2.60 4.33 -5.44
C SER A 134 -3.97 3.93 -4.89
N LEU A 135 -4.11 4.03 -3.57
CA LEU A 135 -5.30 3.64 -2.85
C LEU A 135 -6.53 4.43 -3.31
N SER A 136 -6.39 5.75 -3.45
CA SER A 136 -7.49 6.61 -3.93
C SER A 136 -7.98 6.23 -5.32
N ARG A 137 -7.04 6.00 -6.25
CA ARG A 137 -7.40 5.63 -7.63
C ARG A 137 -8.14 4.30 -7.68
N HIS A 138 -7.61 3.30 -6.95
CA HIS A 138 -8.20 1.97 -6.89
C HIS A 138 -9.61 2.00 -6.28
N SER A 139 -9.75 2.63 -5.12
CA SER A 139 -11.04 2.76 -4.46
C SER A 139 -12.09 3.44 -5.34
N LEU A 140 -11.73 4.48 -6.09
CA LEU A 140 -12.64 5.14 -7.02
C LEU A 140 -13.03 4.23 -8.20
N ALA A 141 -12.07 3.46 -8.73
CA ALA A 141 -12.35 2.50 -9.79
C ALA A 141 -13.31 1.39 -9.33
N VAL A 142 -13.08 0.84 -8.13
CA VAL A 142 -13.95 -0.18 -7.52
C VAL A 142 -15.34 0.37 -7.23
N ALA A 143 -15.44 1.61 -6.74
CA ALA A 143 -16.72 2.29 -6.56
C ALA A 143 -17.52 2.39 -7.86
N GLN A 144 -16.90 2.86 -8.94
CA GLN A 144 -17.55 2.99 -10.23
C GLN A 144 -17.95 1.63 -10.79
N ARG A 145 -17.02 0.65 -10.77
CA ARG A 145 -17.27 -0.71 -11.28
C ARG A 145 -18.39 -1.41 -10.51
N SER A 146 -18.44 -1.25 -9.19
CA SER A 146 -19.50 -1.82 -8.35
C SER A 146 -20.86 -1.24 -8.72
N ALA A 147 -20.93 0.07 -8.97
CA ALA A 147 -22.16 0.73 -9.41
C ALA A 147 -22.58 0.27 -10.80
N ASP A 148 -21.63 0.11 -11.74
CA ASP A 148 -21.92 -0.34 -13.10
C ASP A 148 -22.47 -1.77 -13.10
N PHE A 149 -21.84 -2.67 -12.35
CA PHE A 149 -22.33 -4.04 -12.16
C PHE A 149 -23.72 -4.08 -11.54
N ALA A 150 -23.94 -3.33 -10.46
CA ALA A 150 -25.24 -3.22 -9.80
C ALA A 150 -26.34 -2.71 -10.75
N THR A 151 -26.02 -1.67 -11.54
CA THR A 151 -26.94 -1.08 -12.53
C THR A 151 -27.28 -2.08 -13.62
N ALA A 152 -26.28 -2.80 -14.16
CA ALA A 152 -26.47 -3.80 -15.19
C ALA A 152 -27.32 -4.99 -14.72
N LEU A 153 -27.25 -5.33 -13.44
CA LEU A 153 -28.09 -6.35 -12.79
C LEU A 153 -29.52 -5.86 -12.49
N GLY A 154 -29.83 -4.58 -12.75
CA GLY A 154 -31.14 -4.00 -12.49
C GLY A 154 -31.42 -3.77 -11.01
N LEU A 155 -30.39 -3.61 -10.18
CA LEU A 155 -30.57 -3.32 -8.76
C LEU A 155 -31.15 -1.91 -8.56
N PRO A 156 -32.02 -1.71 -7.54
CA PRO A 156 -32.60 -0.41 -7.25
C PRO A 156 -31.51 0.59 -6.81
N THR A 157 -31.75 1.89 -7.08
CA THR A 157 -30.79 2.97 -6.82
C THR A 157 -30.16 2.96 -5.43
N PRO A 158 -30.90 2.71 -4.32
CA PRO A 158 -30.28 2.64 -2.99
C PRO A 158 -29.21 1.55 -2.86
N LEU A 159 -29.36 0.41 -3.54
CA LEU A 159 -28.36 -0.66 -3.53
C LEU A 159 -27.16 -0.35 -4.43
N VAL A 160 -27.40 0.32 -5.57
CA VAL A 160 -26.32 0.83 -6.42
C VAL A 160 -25.46 1.84 -5.65
N ASP A 161 -26.09 2.75 -4.92
CA ASP A 161 -25.41 3.78 -4.13
C ASP A 161 -24.68 3.19 -2.92
N ALA A 162 -25.26 2.19 -2.25
CA ALA A 162 -24.59 1.44 -1.19
C ALA A 162 -23.35 0.71 -1.70
N LEU A 163 -23.43 0.01 -2.84
CA LEU A 163 -22.29 -0.68 -3.45
C LEU A 163 -21.20 0.28 -3.92
N ARG A 164 -21.57 1.43 -4.49
CA ARG A 164 -20.61 2.49 -4.85
C ARG A 164 -19.86 3.00 -3.61
N THR A 165 -20.60 3.28 -2.54
CA THR A 165 -20.05 3.81 -1.29
C THR A 165 -19.12 2.79 -0.63
N ALA A 166 -19.58 1.54 -0.50
CA ALA A 166 -18.77 0.45 0.03
C ALA A 166 -17.52 0.21 -0.82
N GLY A 167 -17.64 0.23 -2.15
CA GLY A 167 -16.50 0.12 -3.06
C GLY A 167 -15.46 1.21 -2.88
N HIS A 168 -15.86 2.45 -2.62
CA HIS A 168 -14.93 3.54 -2.34
C HIS A 168 -14.22 3.36 -0.99
N ALA A 169 -14.90 2.81 0.02
CA ALA A 169 -14.37 2.68 1.37
C ALA A 169 -13.68 1.34 1.67
N HIS A 170 -13.86 0.30 0.84
CA HIS A 170 -13.56 -1.10 1.20
C HIS A 170 -12.12 -1.34 1.66
N ASP A 171 -11.19 -0.58 1.06
CA ASP A 171 -9.76 -0.77 1.19
C ASP A 171 -9.09 0.30 2.08
N CYS A 172 -9.86 1.20 2.69
CA CYS A 172 -9.29 2.35 3.41
C CYS A 172 -8.37 1.95 4.59
N GLY A 173 -8.60 0.78 5.19
CA GLY A 173 -7.75 0.19 6.23
C GLY A 173 -6.35 -0.21 5.74
N LYS A 174 -6.12 -0.28 4.42
CA LYS A 174 -4.77 -0.44 3.85
C LYS A 174 -3.84 0.73 4.20
N SER A 175 -4.38 1.87 4.64
CA SER A 175 -3.58 3.01 5.15
C SER A 175 -2.72 2.66 6.38
N HIS A 176 -2.96 1.51 7.03
CA HIS A 176 -2.12 1.04 8.12
C HIS A 176 -0.64 0.92 7.72
N SER A 177 0.26 1.52 8.51
CA SER A 177 1.68 1.66 8.16
C SER A 177 2.39 0.32 7.85
N ARG A 178 2.10 -0.73 8.62
CA ARG A 178 2.66 -2.08 8.34
C ARG A 178 2.06 -2.72 7.10
N PHE A 179 0.80 -2.45 6.77
CA PHE A 179 0.23 -2.94 5.52
C PHE A 179 0.90 -2.26 4.33
N GLN A 180 1.12 -0.94 4.40
CA GLN A 180 1.89 -0.20 3.39
C GLN A 180 3.34 -0.69 3.27
N CYS A 181 4.00 -0.98 4.40
CA CYS A 181 5.33 -1.59 4.43
C CYS A 181 5.33 -2.94 3.69
N MET A 182 4.32 -3.79 3.95
CA MET A 182 4.16 -5.08 3.26
C MET A 182 3.98 -4.89 1.75
N LEU A 183 3.13 -3.95 1.31
CA LEU A 183 2.94 -3.61 -0.11
C LEU A 183 4.21 -3.03 -0.77
N CYS A 184 5.14 -2.52 0.04
CA CYS A 184 6.45 -2.03 -0.36
C CYS A 184 7.56 -3.09 -0.16
N ALA A 185 7.21 -4.38 -0.23
CA ALA A 185 8.14 -5.51 -0.11
C ALA A 185 8.88 -5.57 1.25
N GLY A 186 8.26 -5.05 2.31
CA GLY A 186 8.87 -4.95 3.64
C GLY A 186 9.80 -3.75 3.82
N ASP A 187 9.82 -2.82 2.86
CA ASP A 187 10.61 -1.59 2.95
C ASP A 187 9.77 -0.45 3.55
N ARG A 188 9.99 -0.21 4.85
CA ARG A 188 9.33 0.85 5.61
C ARG A 188 9.66 2.24 5.07
N LEU A 189 10.92 2.50 4.71
CA LEU A 189 11.33 3.82 4.19
C LEU A 189 10.66 4.11 2.85
N LEU A 190 10.53 3.09 2.02
CA LEU A 190 9.77 3.22 0.77
C LEU A 190 8.31 3.56 1.08
N ALA A 191 7.66 2.84 1.98
CA ALA A 191 6.26 3.08 2.34
C ALA A 191 6.02 4.50 2.87
N GLU A 192 6.86 4.98 3.80
CA GLU A 192 6.77 6.33 4.38
C GLU A 192 7.08 7.45 3.37
N SER A 193 7.76 7.12 2.26
CA SER A 193 8.14 8.09 1.24
C SER A 193 7.12 8.30 0.11
N LEU A 194 6.09 7.45 0.04
CA LEU A 194 5.08 7.57 -1.00
C LEU A 194 4.19 8.79 -0.77
N ASP A 195 3.86 9.51 -1.84
CA ASP A 195 2.94 10.65 -1.76
C ASP A 195 1.50 10.20 -1.46
N GLU A 196 1.14 8.99 -1.92
CA GLU A 196 -0.14 8.35 -1.68
C GLU A 196 0.06 6.88 -1.26
N PRO A 197 -0.74 6.36 -0.31
CA PRO A 197 -0.77 4.94 0.00
C PRO A 197 -1.05 4.10 -1.26
N ARG A 198 -0.54 2.88 -1.30
CA ARG A 198 -0.82 1.90 -2.36
C ARG A 198 -2.02 1.05 -2.01
N ALA A 199 -2.79 0.68 -3.03
CA ALA A 199 -3.76 -0.41 -2.95
C ALA A 199 -3.12 -1.78 -3.22
N LYS A 200 -2.11 -1.81 -4.10
CA LYS A 200 -1.50 -3.05 -4.62
C LYS A 200 0.02 -2.99 -4.55
N SER A 201 0.62 -4.13 -4.26
CA SER A 201 2.07 -4.28 -4.28
C SER A 201 2.53 -4.41 -5.74
N GLY A 202 3.67 -3.84 -6.13
CA GLY A 202 4.22 -4.10 -7.46
C GLY A 202 4.96 -5.45 -7.53
N MET A 203 4.81 -6.30 -6.51
CA MET A 203 5.53 -7.58 -6.41
C MET A 203 4.91 -8.62 -7.33
N ASP A 204 5.73 -9.58 -7.78
CA ASP A 204 5.28 -10.70 -8.57
C ASP A 204 4.31 -11.59 -7.74
N PRO A 205 3.05 -11.79 -8.18
CA PRO A 205 2.11 -12.71 -7.54
C PRO A 205 2.66 -14.12 -7.31
N ALA A 206 3.48 -14.61 -8.24
CA ALA A 206 4.05 -15.94 -8.21
C ALA A 206 5.14 -16.08 -7.14
N ASP A 207 5.76 -14.97 -6.71
CA ASP A 207 6.78 -14.96 -5.66
C ASP A 207 6.15 -15.00 -4.26
N ARG A 208 5.62 -16.19 -3.91
CA ARG A 208 5.05 -16.47 -2.58
C ARG A 208 6.08 -16.25 -1.46
N THR A 209 7.35 -16.55 -1.71
CA THR A 209 8.43 -16.40 -0.73
C THR A 209 8.71 -14.93 -0.45
N GLY A 210 8.79 -14.10 -1.50
CA GLY A 210 8.93 -12.65 -1.40
C GLY A 210 7.78 -12.01 -0.63
N ARG A 211 6.53 -12.36 -0.95
CA ARG A 211 5.35 -11.85 -0.23
C ARG A 211 5.36 -12.23 1.25
N LYS A 212 5.68 -13.49 1.57
CA LYS A 212 5.80 -13.94 2.97
C LYS A 212 6.89 -13.18 3.72
N ARG A 213 8.04 -12.98 3.08
CA ARG A 213 9.14 -12.18 3.64
C ARG A 213 8.72 -10.72 3.87
N ALA A 214 8.02 -10.11 2.92
CA ALA A 214 7.52 -8.75 3.04
C ALA A 214 6.58 -8.58 4.24
N ALA A 215 5.63 -9.52 4.41
CA ALA A 215 4.72 -9.54 5.55
C ALA A 215 5.46 -9.69 6.89
N GLN A 216 6.45 -10.59 6.95
CA GLN A 216 7.30 -10.78 8.13
C GLN A 216 8.08 -9.53 8.49
N LEU A 217 8.76 -8.91 7.52
CA LEU A 217 9.52 -7.66 7.73
C LEU A 217 8.62 -6.50 8.15
N ALA A 218 7.40 -6.46 7.63
CA ALA A 218 6.40 -5.48 8.02
C ALA A 218 5.78 -5.76 9.39
N GLY A 219 5.94 -6.95 9.97
CA GLY A 219 5.21 -7.37 11.16
C GLY A 219 3.70 -7.44 10.93
N TRP A 220 3.27 -7.79 9.71
CA TRP A 220 1.88 -8.01 9.34
C TRP A 220 1.56 -9.50 9.35
N GLY A 221 0.79 -9.95 10.35
CA GLY A 221 0.40 -11.34 10.50
C GLY A 221 -0.75 -11.73 9.55
N PRO A 222 -0.91 -13.02 9.19
CA PRO A 222 -1.99 -13.48 8.31
C PRO A 222 -3.40 -13.24 8.89
N GLU A 223 -3.50 -13.21 10.22
CA GLU A 223 -4.74 -12.93 10.93
C GLU A 223 -5.08 -11.43 10.99
N MET A 224 -4.11 -10.55 10.70
CA MET A 224 -4.36 -9.12 10.61
C MET A 224 -5.03 -8.80 9.28
N ARG A 225 -6.27 -8.32 9.36
CA ARG A 225 -7.16 -8.10 8.21
C ARG A 225 -7.33 -6.60 7.96
N HIS A 226 -7.04 -6.11 6.76
CA HIS A 226 -7.20 -4.69 6.44
C HIS A 226 -8.68 -4.31 6.28
N GLU A 227 -9.54 -5.26 5.91
CA GLU A 227 -10.98 -5.07 5.88
C GLU A 227 -11.60 -4.88 7.28
N ALA A 228 -10.97 -5.42 8.33
CA ALA A 228 -11.41 -5.20 9.70
C ALA A 228 -11.20 -3.73 10.11
N LEU A 229 -10.03 -3.16 9.76
CA LEU A 229 -9.75 -1.74 9.94
C LEU A 229 -10.64 -0.87 9.06
N SER A 230 -10.92 -1.30 7.83
CA SER A 230 -11.81 -0.58 6.92
C SER A 230 -13.24 -0.52 7.46
N ALA A 231 -13.76 -1.63 7.99
CA ALA A 231 -15.07 -1.69 8.62
C ALA A 231 -15.15 -0.79 9.86
N LEU A 232 -14.12 -0.80 10.71
CA LEU A 232 -14.04 0.09 11.88
C LEU A 232 -14.05 1.57 11.48
N ALA A 233 -13.29 1.94 10.44
CA ALA A 233 -13.25 3.30 9.92
C ALA A 233 -14.59 3.72 9.30
N VAL A 234 -15.28 2.82 8.59
CA VAL A 234 -16.61 3.07 8.04
C VAL A 234 -17.65 3.24 9.14
N THR A 235 -17.62 2.42 10.19
CA THR A 235 -18.50 2.60 11.36
C THR A 235 -18.30 3.98 11.99
N ALA A 236 -17.05 4.35 12.30
CA ALA A 236 -16.72 5.66 12.87
C ALA A 236 -17.10 6.82 11.93
N TRP A 237 -16.97 6.63 10.61
CA TRP A 237 -17.41 7.61 9.62
C TRP A 237 -18.94 7.78 9.65
N LEU A 238 -19.71 6.69 9.68
CA LEU A 238 -21.17 6.72 9.71
C LEU A 238 -21.71 7.42 10.97
N ASP A 239 -21.03 7.31 12.11
CA ASP A 239 -21.36 8.04 13.34
C ASP A 239 -21.31 9.56 13.17
N THR A 240 -20.55 10.07 12.19
CA THR A 240 -20.51 11.50 11.83
C THR A 240 -21.68 11.95 10.96
N GLN A 241 -22.60 11.03 10.62
CA GLN A 241 -23.77 11.24 9.77
C GLN A 241 -23.46 11.93 8.42
N PRO A 242 -22.48 11.40 7.65
CA PRO A 242 -21.98 12.03 6.45
C PRO A 242 -23.10 12.09 5.39
N LYS A 243 -23.18 13.22 4.69
CA LYS A 243 -24.18 13.40 3.62
C LYS A 243 -24.08 12.32 2.55
N HIS A 244 -22.87 11.82 2.29
CA HIS A 244 -22.56 10.81 1.29
C HIS A 244 -23.22 9.45 1.58
N ALA A 245 -23.46 9.11 2.85
CA ALA A 245 -24.09 7.85 3.24
C ALA A 245 -25.58 7.99 3.57
N ARG A 246 -26.17 9.19 3.43
CA ARG A 246 -27.59 9.41 3.76
C ARG A 246 -28.49 8.58 2.87
N GLY A 247 -29.40 7.82 3.49
CA GLY A 247 -30.34 6.96 2.80
C GLY A 247 -29.80 5.56 2.47
N ASN A 248 -28.49 5.32 2.67
CA ASN A 248 -27.94 3.97 2.61
C ASN A 248 -28.23 3.22 3.91
N ASP A 249 -28.37 1.90 3.79
CA ASP A 249 -28.39 1.00 4.93
C ASP A 249 -26.98 0.92 5.55
N ALA A 250 -26.80 1.50 6.74
CA ALA A 250 -25.52 1.57 7.44
C ALA A 250 -24.96 0.18 7.75
N ASP A 251 -25.82 -0.77 8.13
CA ASP A 251 -25.42 -2.14 8.43
C ASP A 251 -24.91 -2.83 7.16
N LEU A 252 -25.59 -2.62 6.04
CA LEU A 252 -25.16 -3.15 4.75
C LEU A 252 -23.80 -2.58 4.34
N LEU A 253 -23.56 -1.27 4.51
CA LEU A 253 -22.28 -0.64 4.17
C LEU A 253 -21.12 -1.25 4.96
N VAL A 254 -21.25 -1.31 6.30
CA VAL A 254 -20.23 -1.89 7.18
C VAL A 254 -20.00 -3.36 6.82
N HIS A 255 -21.07 -4.12 6.55
CA HIS A 255 -20.97 -5.54 6.20
C HIS A 255 -20.27 -5.78 4.87
N LEU A 256 -20.63 -5.05 3.81
CA LEU A 256 -19.99 -5.20 2.51
C LEU A 256 -18.48 -4.92 2.58
N VAL A 257 -18.09 -3.89 3.34
CA VAL A 257 -16.69 -3.57 3.60
C VAL A 257 -16.02 -4.64 4.46
N ALA A 258 -16.66 -5.15 5.51
CA ALA A 258 -16.07 -6.20 6.35
C ALA A 258 -15.92 -7.55 5.61
N ALA A 259 -16.83 -7.85 4.67
CA ALA A 259 -16.95 -9.17 4.05
C ALA A 259 -16.34 -9.28 2.65
N HIS A 260 -15.68 -8.23 2.15
CA HIS A 260 -15.21 -8.18 0.75
C HIS A 260 -14.15 -9.25 0.42
N HIS A 261 -13.37 -9.70 1.40
CA HIS A 261 -12.46 -10.86 1.26
C HIS A 261 -13.07 -12.21 1.68
N GLY A 262 -14.37 -12.27 1.90
CA GLY A 262 -15.10 -13.50 2.24
C GLY A 262 -15.18 -13.83 3.73
N HIS A 263 -14.50 -13.08 4.61
CA HIS A 263 -14.67 -13.17 6.06
C HIS A 263 -15.89 -12.35 6.52
N ALA A 264 -16.10 -12.17 7.83
CA ALA A 264 -17.26 -11.45 8.40
C ALA A 264 -18.62 -12.12 8.11
N ARG A 265 -18.62 -13.45 7.90
CA ARG A 265 -19.83 -14.27 7.67
C ARG A 265 -19.92 -15.44 8.67
N PRO A 266 -20.23 -15.19 9.96
CA PRO A 266 -20.54 -13.89 10.54
C PRO A 266 -19.36 -13.13 11.15
N LEU A 267 -18.20 -13.78 11.33
CA LEU A 267 -17.10 -13.24 12.11
C LEU A 267 -15.84 -12.98 11.28
N LEU A 268 -15.16 -11.89 11.60
CA LEU A 268 -13.76 -11.69 11.25
C LEU A 268 -12.88 -12.54 12.19
N PRO A 269 -11.68 -12.97 11.77
CA PRO A 269 -10.71 -13.58 12.67
C PRO A 269 -10.46 -12.67 13.89
N PRO A 270 -10.56 -13.20 15.13
CA PRO A 270 -10.43 -12.38 16.32
C PRO A 270 -8.97 -12.14 16.66
N ALA A 271 -8.30 -11.33 15.85
CA ALA A 271 -6.86 -11.11 15.90
C ALA A 271 -6.55 -9.66 16.26
N PRO A 272 -6.13 -9.39 17.51
CA PRO A 272 -5.76 -8.05 17.92
C PRO A 272 -4.47 -7.63 17.24
N ASP A 273 -4.29 -6.32 17.13
CA ASP A 273 -3.00 -5.75 16.78
C ASP A 273 -1.98 -5.97 17.92
N PRO A 274 -0.82 -6.65 17.69
CA PRO A 274 0.21 -6.81 18.70
C PRO A 274 0.98 -5.52 19.05
N SER A 275 0.90 -4.49 18.21
CA SER A 275 1.50 -3.17 18.42
C SER A 275 0.57 -2.09 17.86
N PRO A 276 -0.52 -1.77 18.59
CA PRO A 276 -1.54 -0.84 18.14
C PRO A 276 -1.00 0.53 17.72
N GLN A 277 -1.63 1.13 16.72
CA GLN A 277 -1.36 2.48 16.25
C GLN A 277 -2.64 3.16 15.78
N GLU A 278 -2.59 4.49 15.71
CA GLU A 278 -3.61 5.27 15.03
C GLU A 278 -3.48 5.06 13.52
N VAL A 279 -4.61 4.80 12.86
CA VAL A 279 -4.72 4.65 11.41
C VAL A 279 -5.70 5.69 10.90
N THR A 280 -5.21 6.62 10.07
CA THR A 280 -6.06 7.62 9.43
C THR A 280 -6.49 7.13 8.04
N CYS A 281 -7.79 6.96 7.89
CA CYS A 281 -8.45 6.50 6.67
C CYS A 281 -9.14 7.68 5.99
N THR A 282 -8.93 7.83 4.69
CA THR A 282 -9.68 8.80 3.87
C THR A 282 -11.00 8.18 3.42
N MET A 283 -12.10 8.82 3.75
CA MET A 283 -13.46 8.39 3.44
C MET A 283 -13.93 8.86 2.05
N PRO A 284 -15.06 8.33 1.53
CA PRO A 284 -15.57 8.68 0.19
C PRO A 284 -15.85 10.18 -0.05
N ASP A 285 -16.12 10.93 1.01
CA ASP A 285 -16.32 12.38 1.02
C ASP A 285 -15.06 13.18 1.37
N HIS A 286 -13.89 12.54 1.31
CA HIS A 286 -12.57 13.07 1.67
C HIS A 286 -12.36 13.38 3.16
N GLN A 287 -13.32 13.06 4.02
CA GLN A 287 -13.14 13.18 5.47
C GLN A 287 -12.03 12.23 5.94
N GLN A 288 -11.20 12.70 6.86
CA GLN A 288 -10.18 11.88 7.52
C GLN A 288 -10.77 11.31 8.81
N ILE A 289 -10.83 9.98 8.90
CA ILE A 289 -11.30 9.26 10.08
C ILE A 289 -10.10 8.51 10.66
N THR A 290 -9.78 8.81 11.91
CA THR A 290 -8.71 8.12 12.63
C THR A 290 -9.33 7.08 13.57
N ILE A 291 -8.83 5.85 13.46
CA ILE A 291 -9.20 4.71 14.30
C ILE A 291 -7.97 4.13 14.98
N ASN A 292 -8.15 3.43 16.09
CA ASN A 292 -7.06 2.71 16.73
C ASN A 292 -7.06 1.24 16.27
N SER A 293 -5.91 0.73 15.82
CA SER A 293 -5.81 -0.66 15.39
C SER A 293 -5.93 -1.67 16.54
N ALA A 294 -5.89 -1.27 17.81
CA ALA A 294 -6.22 -2.16 18.94
C ALA A 294 -7.64 -2.74 18.83
N ASP A 295 -8.55 -2.02 18.19
CA ASP A 295 -9.93 -2.43 17.99
C ASP A 295 -10.09 -3.36 16.76
N MET A 296 -9.00 -3.65 16.04
CA MET A 296 -8.99 -4.64 14.98
C MET A 296 -9.14 -6.04 15.58
N GLY A 297 -10.09 -6.81 15.08
CA GLY A 297 -10.24 -8.22 15.48
C GLY A 297 -11.29 -8.48 16.56
N THR A 298 -12.22 -7.57 16.83
CA THR A 298 -13.40 -7.93 17.64
C THR A 298 -14.64 -7.13 17.25
N ASP A 299 -15.32 -7.56 16.19
CA ASP A 299 -16.67 -7.07 15.86
C ASP A 299 -17.74 -7.98 16.47
N TRP A 300 -18.08 -7.72 17.74
CA TRP A 300 -19.16 -8.45 18.42
C TRP A 300 -20.55 -8.17 17.84
N SER A 301 -20.72 -7.06 17.11
CA SER A 301 -21.97 -6.74 16.42
C SER A 301 -22.12 -7.46 15.07
N GLY A 302 -21.02 -7.97 14.52
CA GLY A 302 -20.96 -8.63 13.22
C GLY A 302 -21.97 -9.76 13.04
N PRO A 303 -22.12 -10.69 13.99
CA PRO A 303 -23.13 -11.75 13.90
C PRO A 303 -24.57 -11.25 13.87
N ASP A 304 -24.91 -10.29 14.72
CA ASP A 304 -26.26 -9.71 14.74
C ASP A 304 -26.53 -8.93 13.46
N ARG A 305 -25.54 -8.18 12.96
CA ARG A 305 -25.60 -7.46 11.69
C ARG A 305 -25.79 -8.42 10.51
N PHE A 306 -24.96 -9.46 10.41
CA PHE A 306 -25.08 -10.48 9.36
C PHE A 306 -26.45 -11.17 9.42
N HIS A 307 -26.93 -11.52 10.61
CA HIS A 307 -28.26 -12.10 10.79
C HIS A 307 -29.37 -11.15 10.32
N ALA A 308 -29.33 -9.88 10.73
CA ALA A 308 -30.32 -8.86 10.35
C ALA A 308 -30.34 -8.64 8.83
N LEU A 309 -29.18 -8.53 8.19
CA LEU A 309 -29.05 -8.36 6.74
C LEU A 309 -29.58 -9.58 5.97
N ASN A 310 -29.32 -10.80 6.45
CA ASN A 310 -29.89 -12.00 5.86
C ASN A 310 -31.42 -12.02 5.97
N ARG A 311 -32.02 -11.52 7.05
CA ARG A 311 -33.48 -11.40 7.14
C ARG A 311 -34.04 -10.32 6.21
N HIS A 312 -33.30 -9.23 6.01
CA HIS A 312 -33.76 -8.09 5.21
C HIS A 312 -33.61 -8.34 3.70
N TYR A 313 -32.43 -8.76 3.25
CA TYR A 313 -32.10 -8.97 1.83
C TYR A 313 -32.26 -10.43 1.37
N GLY A 314 -32.44 -11.37 2.31
CA GLY A 314 -32.38 -12.80 2.04
C GLY A 314 -30.94 -13.30 1.86
N PRO A 315 -30.69 -14.60 2.07
CA PRO A 315 -29.33 -15.17 1.94
C PRO A 315 -28.76 -15.02 0.53
N TRP A 316 -29.59 -15.16 -0.51
CA TRP A 316 -29.15 -15.00 -1.90
C TRP A 316 -28.95 -13.55 -2.29
N GLY A 317 -29.77 -12.63 -1.75
CA GLY A 317 -29.64 -11.20 -2.01
C GLY A 317 -28.36 -10.64 -1.40
N LEU A 318 -28.09 -10.97 -0.13
CA LEU A 318 -26.85 -10.55 0.52
C LEU A 318 -25.61 -11.14 -0.18
N ALA A 319 -25.64 -12.43 -0.52
CA ALA A 319 -24.56 -13.07 -1.27
C ALA A 319 -24.30 -12.42 -2.64
N LEU A 320 -25.36 -12.00 -3.34
CA LEU A 320 -25.23 -11.26 -4.60
C LEU A 320 -24.53 -9.91 -4.40
N LEU A 321 -24.93 -9.14 -3.39
CA LEU A 321 -24.34 -7.83 -3.10
C LEU A 321 -22.85 -7.95 -2.73
N GLU A 322 -22.51 -8.93 -1.89
CA GLU A 322 -21.11 -9.27 -1.57
C GLU A 322 -20.31 -9.65 -2.82
N ALA A 323 -20.90 -10.46 -3.71
CA ALA A 323 -20.26 -10.89 -4.95
C ALA A 323 -20.02 -9.71 -5.91
N VAL A 324 -20.96 -8.76 -6.02
CA VAL A 324 -20.79 -7.57 -6.87
C VAL A 324 -19.57 -6.77 -6.44
N LEU A 325 -19.45 -6.47 -5.14
CA LEU A 325 -18.30 -5.72 -4.63
C LEU A 325 -16.99 -6.49 -4.82
N ARG A 326 -16.97 -7.78 -4.47
CA ARG A 326 -15.77 -8.62 -4.60
C ARG A 326 -15.31 -8.74 -6.06
N LEU A 327 -16.23 -8.94 -7.00
CA LEU A 327 -15.90 -9.01 -8.43
C LEU A 327 -15.42 -7.66 -8.97
N ALA A 328 -15.96 -6.55 -8.47
CA ALA A 328 -15.50 -5.22 -8.85
C ALA A 328 -14.05 -4.96 -8.38
N ASP A 329 -13.71 -5.31 -7.14
CA ASP A 329 -12.33 -5.26 -6.63
C ASP A 329 -11.39 -6.14 -7.47
N MET A 330 -11.76 -7.40 -7.69
CA MET A 330 -10.96 -8.33 -8.51
C MET A 330 -10.71 -7.79 -9.92
N ALA A 331 -11.75 -7.29 -10.61
CA ALA A 331 -11.62 -6.73 -11.94
C ALA A 331 -10.72 -5.49 -11.97
N CYS A 332 -10.91 -4.55 -11.03
CA CYS A 332 -10.06 -3.34 -10.95
C CYS A 332 -8.62 -3.69 -10.59
N SER A 333 -8.42 -4.73 -9.78
CA SER A 333 -7.10 -5.26 -9.43
C SER A 333 -6.37 -5.85 -10.64
N GLU A 334 -7.08 -6.62 -11.46
CA GLU A 334 -6.55 -7.21 -12.71
C GLU A 334 -6.28 -6.15 -13.78
N GLU A 335 -7.12 -5.11 -13.85
CA GLU A 335 -6.94 -3.99 -14.78
C GLU A 335 -5.88 -2.99 -14.29
N GLY A 336 -5.64 -2.94 -12.98
CA GLY A 336 -4.70 -2.08 -12.26
C GLY A 336 -5.16 -0.66 -12.09
N THR A 337 -6.47 -0.51 -11.99
CA THR A 337 -7.14 0.78 -11.84
C THR A 337 -7.45 1.02 -10.39
#